data_AF-A0A2S9GIU2-F1
#
_entry.id   AF-A0A2S9GIU2-F1
#
_cell.length_a   1.000
_cell.length_b   1.000
_cell.length_c   1.000
_cell.angle_alpha   90.00
_cell.angle_beta   90.00
_cell.angle_gamma   90.00
#
_symmetry.space_group_name_H-M   'P 1'
#
loop_
_entity.id
_entity.type
_entity.pdbx_description
1 polymer ?
#
loop_
_entity_poly.entity_id
_entity_poly.type
_entity_poly.pdbx_seq_one_letter_code
_entity_poly.pdbx_strand_id
1 'polypeptide(L)'
;KLRNDPAFSRGWAERSAELSAATAERLRRQKQAGRLRDDVPGGVLRTYLELVLDGLVARLASGDDPEKLSAVLDLVEASVRQQ
;
A
#
# COMPACT_ATOMS: atom_id res chain seq x y z
N LYS A 1 23.81 4.35 11.76
CA LYS A 1 22.58 3.98 12.52
C LYS A 1 21.72 5.25 12.67
N LEU A 2 21.01 5.66 11.62
CA LEU A 2 19.95 6.66 11.66
C LEU A 2 18.89 6.09 10.70
N ARG A 3 17.84 5.49 11.25
CA ARG A 3 16.81 4.81 10.44
C ARG A 3 15.39 5.23 10.82
N ASN A 4 15.25 6.38 11.49
CA ASN A 4 13.97 6.92 11.86
C ASN A 4 14.09 8.45 11.87
N ASP A 5 13.84 9.08 10.72
CA ASP A 5 13.64 10.52 10.66
C ASP A 5 12.12 10.79 10.82
N PRO A 6 11.66 11.19 12.01
CA PRO A 6 10.24 11.47 12.26
C PRO A 6 9.74 12.72 11.53
N ALA A 7 10.61 13.58 10.98
CA ALA A 7 10.19 14.68 10.11
C ALA A 7 9.84 14.18 8.71
N PHE A 8 10.62 13.23 8.17
CA PHE A 8 10.31 12.56 6.90
C PHE A 8 8.97 11.80 6.97
N SER A 9 8.75 11.05 8.06
CA SER A 9 7.50 10.31 8.28
C SER A 9 6.26 11.23 8.35
N ARG A 10 6.35 12.38 9.03
CA ARG A 10 5.23 13.34 9.12
C ARG A 10 4.96 14.06 7.80
N GLY A 11 5.99 14.54 7.12
CA GLY A 11 5.84 15.18 5.80
C GLY A 11 5.29 14.22 4.74
N TRP A 12 5.58 12.93 4.87
CA TRP A 12 5.02 11.90 4.01
C TRP A 12 3.57 11.53 4.36
N ALA A 13 3.21 11.46 5.65
CA ALA A 13 1.83 11.19 6.08
C ALA A 13 0.85 12.23 5.50
N GLU A 14 1.24 13.52 5.48
CA GLU A 14 0.45 14.59 4.87
C GLU A 14 0.32 14.44 3.35
N ARG A 15 1.36 13.94 2.65
CA ARG A 15 1.32 13.67 1.19
C ARG A 15 0.58 12.39 0.83
N SER A 16 0.58 11.39 1.71
CA SER A 16 -0.12 10.12 1.51
C SER A 16 -1.64 10.23 1.63
N ALA A 17 -2.17 11.27 2.30
CA ALA A 17 -3.61 11.46 2.43
C ALA A 17 -4.32 11.64 1.07
N GLU A 18 -3.70 12.36 0.15
CA GLU A 18 -4.25 12.59 -1.20
C GLU A 18 -4.14 11.32 -2.07
N LEU A 19 -3.02 10.59 -1.93
CA LEU A 19 -2.81 9.30 -2.57
C LEU A 19 -3.76 8.21 -2.04
N SER A 20 -4.14 8.29 -0.77
CA SER A 20 -5.08 7.38 -0.11
C SER A 20 -6.50 7.52 -0.68
N ALA A 21 -6.96 8.74 -0.98
CA ALA A 21 -8.27 8.97 -1.58
C ALA A 21 -8.38 8.37 -3.00
N ALA A 22 -7.35 8.57 -3.83
CA ALA A 22 -7.28 7.98 -5.17
C ALA A 22 -7.20 6.44 -5.13
N THR A 23 -6.46 5.90 -4.15
CA THR A 23 -6.33 4.46 -3.94
C THR A 23 -7.64 3.82 -3.46
N ALA A 24 -8.35 4.49 -2.53
CA ALA A 24 -9.66 4.04 -2.06
C ALA A 24 -10.70 4.00 -3.19
N GLU A 25 -10.72 5.01 -4.05
CA GLU A 25 -11.64 5.06 -5.19
C GLU A 25 -11.29 3.99 -6.24
N ARG A 26 -10.00 3.75 -6.51
CA ARG A 26 -9.57 2.66 -7.40
C ARG A 26 -9.95 1.29 -6.83
N LEU A 27 -9.75 1.06 -5.53
CA LEU A 27 -10.15 -0.18 -4.85
C LEU A 27 -11.67 -0.41 -4.93
N ARG A 28 -12.46 0.65 -4.72
CA ARG A 28 -13.92 0.59 -4.84
C ARG A 28 -14.34 0.14 -6.25
N ARG A 29 -13.72 0.69 -7.30
CA ARG A 29 -13.98 0.28 -8.70
C ARG A 29 -13.56 -1.15 -9.00
N GLN A 30 -12.39 -1.59 -8.51
CA GLN A 30 -11.93 -2.98 -8.70
C GLN A 30 -12.84 -3.98 -7.96
N LYS A 31 -13.35 -3.61 -6.77
CA LYS A 31 -14.33 -4.42 -6.05
C LYS A 31 -15.64 -4.55 -6.82
N GLN A 32 -16.16 -3.44 -7.36
CA GLN A 32 -17.37 -3.45 -8.18
C GLN A 32 -17.20 -4.24 -9.48
N ALA A 33 -15.99 -4.29 -10.01
CA ALA A 33 -15.64 -5.09 -11.18
C ALA A 33 -15.39 -6.59 -10.87
N GLY A 34 -15.54 -7.03 -9.61
CA GLY A 34 -15.31 -8.43 -9.23
C GLY A 34 -13.87 -8.88 -9.42
N ARG A 35 -12.89 -8.01 -9.16
CA ARG A 35 -11.47 -8.34 -9.32
C ARG A 35 -10.73 -8.53 -8.01
N LEU A 36 -11.35 -8.10 -6.91
CA LEU A 36 -10.82 -8.26 -5.56
C LEU A 36 -11.49 -9.45 -4.90
N ARG A 37 -10.76 -10.11 -4.01
CA ARG A 37 -11.31 -11.14 -3.13
C ARG A 37 -12.53 -10.62 -2.36
N ASP A 38 -13.52 -11.48 -2.18
CA ASP A 38 -14.82 -11.19 -1.60
C ASP A 38 -15.00 -11.77 -0.19
N ASP A 39 -14.12 -12.67 0.22
CA ASP A 39 -14.05 -13.27 1.56
C ASP A 39 -13.57 -12.29 2.66
N VAL A 40 -13.08 -11.11 2.27
CA VAL A 40 -12.60 -10.07 3.20
C VAL A 40 -13.35 -8.75 2.98
N PRO A 41 -13.81 -8.05 4.04
CA PRO A 41 -14.44 -6.74 3.92
C PRO A 41 -13.54 -5.73 3.21
N GLY A 42 -14.12 -4.91 2.32
CA GLY A 42 -13.33 -3.98 1.48
C GLY A 42 -12.56 -2.92 2.28
N GLY A 43 -13.08 -2.54 3.47
CA GLY A 43 -12.36 -1.64 4.38
C GLY A 43 -11.06 -2.24 4.91
N VAL A 44 -11.04 -3.56 5.15
CA VAL A 44 -9.82 -4.27 5.61
C VAL A 44 -8.79 -4.31 4.49
N LEU A 45 -9.21 -4.60 3.25
CA LEU A 45 -8.30 -4.58 2.10
C LEU A 45 -7.69 -3.20 1.88
N ARG A 46 -8.46 -2.12 2.10
CA ARG A 46 -7.95 -0.75 2.03
C ARG A 46 -6.87 -0.51 3.08
N THR A 47 -7.16 -0.78 4.35
CA THR A 47 -6.19 -0.59 5.45
C THR A 47 -4.93 -1.43 5.24
N TYR A 48 -5.07 -2.67 4.76
CA TYR A 48 -3.91 -3.50 4.40
C TYR A 48 -3.02 -2.84 3.34
N LEU A 49 -3.60 -2.33 2.26
CA LEU A 49 -2.84 -1.70 1.17
C LEU A 49 -2.22 -0.35 1.58
N GLU A 50 -2.89 0.41 2.45
CA GLU A 50 -2.31 1.62 3.07
C GLU A 50 -1.05 1.26 3.89
N LEU A 51 -1.13 0.23 4.74
CA LEU A 51 0.03 -0.24 5.53
C LEU A 51 1.18 -0.74 4.66
N VAL A 52 0.87 -1.45 3.57
CA VAL A 52 1.89 -1.90 2.60
C VAL A 52 2.57 -0.70 1.96
N LEU A 53 1.81 0.29 1.49
CA LEU A 53 2.35 1.50 0.86
C LEU A 53 3.30 2.24 1.81
N ASP A 54 2.88 2.48 3.05
CA ASP A 54 3.70 3.13 4.08
C ASP A 54 5.01 2.36 4.32
N GLY A 55 4.92 1.03 4.45
CA GLY A 55 6.07 0.16 4.61
C GLY A 55 7.03 0.20 3.43
N LEU A 56 6.53 0.16 2.20
CA LEU A 56 7.34 0.22 0.98
C LEU A 56 8.06 1.56 0.84
N VAL A 57 7.39 2.67 1.14
CA VAL A 57 8.01 4.00 1.11
C VAL A 57 9.13 4.09 2.14
N ALA A 58 8.89 3.64 3.38
CA ALA A 58 9.92 3.66 4.42
C ALA A 58 11.15 2.82 4.05
N ARG A 59 10.93 1.69 3.35
CA ARG A 59 11.98 0.79 2.86
C ARG A 59 12.77 1.42 1.71
N LEU A 60 12.11 2.01 0.72
CA LEU A 60 12.75 2.76 -0.37
C LEU A 60 13.59 3.92 0.17
N ALA A 61 13.04 4.70 1.10
CA ALA A 61 13.75 5.80 1.74
C ALA A 61 14.98 5.33 2.55
N SER A 62 14.96 4.08 3.03
CA SER A 62 16.09 3.45 3.71
C SER A 62 17.16 2.90 2.76
N GLY A 63 16.95 2.99 1.44
CA GLY A 63 17.85 2.44 0.43
C GLY A 63 17.74 0.93 0.22
N ASP A 64 16.61 0.32 0.58
CA ASP A 64 16.37 -1.10 0.26
C ASP A 64 16.24 -1.28 -1.28
N ASP A 65 16.60 -2.48 -1.76
CA ASP A 65 16.65 -2.83 -3.17
C ASP A 65 15.26 -2.77 -3.85
N PRO A 66 15.08 -1.93 -4.90
CA PRO A 66 13.82 -1.81 -5.63
C PRO A 66 13.32 -3.13 -6.24
N GLU A 67 14.20 -4.01 -6.71
CA GLU A 67 13.80 -5.29 -7.33
C GLU A 67 13.14 -6.21 -6.30
N LYS A 68 13.70 -6.25 -5.09
CA LYS A 68 13.11 -6.99 -3.96
C LYS A 68 11.75 -6.40 -3.56
N LEU A 69 11.60 -5.08 -3.58
CA LEU A 69 10.33 -4.42 -3.26
C LEU A 69 9.28 -4.65 -4.35
N SER A 70 9.69 -4.78 -5.61
CA SER A 70 8.81 -5.19 -6.71
C SER A 70 8.25 -6.59 -6.49
N ALA A 71 9.09 -7.57 -6.12
CA ALA A 71 8.62 -8.92 -5.79
C ALA A 71 7.65 -8.97 -4.60
N VAL A 72 7.77 -8.04 -3.64
CA VAL A 72 6.79 -7.89 -2.55
C VAL A 72 5.45 -7.36 -3.07
N LEU A 73 5.47 -6.43 -4.03
CA LEU A 73 4.24 -5.94 -4.66
C LEU A 73 3.48 -7.05 -5.39
N ASP A 74 4.18 -7.97 -6.06
CA ASP A 74 3.55 -9.14 -6.69
C ASP A 74 2.81 -10.01 -5.66
N LEU A 75 3.43 -10.25 -4.50
CA LEU A 75 2.79 -11.01 -3.41
C LEU A 75 1.57 -10.28 -2.83
N VAL A 76 1.67 -8.97 -2.64
CA VAL A 76 0.57 -8.13 -2.16
C VAL A 76 -0.58 -8.16 -3.16
N GLU A 77 -0.30 -8.04 -4.44
CA GLU A 77 -1.30 -8.12 -5.50
C GLU A 77 -2.01 -9.48 -5.52
N ALA A 78 -1.25 -10.57 -5.47
CA ALA A 78 -1.79 -11.93 -5.38
C ALA A 78 -2.69 -12.12 -4.14
N SER A 79 -2.38 -11.45 -3.02
CA SER A 79 -3.15 -11.56 -1.78
C SER A 79 -4.52 -10.85 -1.80
N VAL A 80 -4.74 -9.93 -2.74
CA VAL A 80 -5.99 -9.13 -2.83
C VAL A 80 -6.85 -9.47 -4.05
N ARG A 81 -6.29 -10.14 -5.07
CA ARG A 81 -7.04 -10.61 -6.23
C ARG A 81 -8.04 -11.70 -5.83
N GLN A 82 -9.15 -11.75 -6.55
CA GLN A 82 -10.07 -12.89 -6.47
C GLN A 82 -9.35 -14.14 -7.00
N GLN A 83 -9.52 -15.27 -6.33
CA GLN A 83 -8.97 -16.56 -6.78
C GLN A 83 -9.74 -17.14 -7.97
#